data_AF-B0X1Y8-F1
#
_entry.id   AF-B0X1Y8-F1
#
_cell.length_a   1.000
_cell.length_b   1.000
_cell.length_c   1.000
_cell.angle_alpha   90.00
_cell.angle_beta   90.00
_cell.angle_gamma   90.00
#
_symmetry.space_group_name_H-M   'P 1'
#
loop_
_entity.id
_entity.type
_entity.pdbx_description
1 polymer ?
#
loop_
_entity_poly.entity_id
_entity_poly.type
_entity_poly.pdbx_seq_one_letter_code
_entity_poly.pdbx_strand_id
1 'polypeptide(L)'
;MDLNQLTALYHGMDTAHLTIDELDHELRTRSMSDAASRSRKEQALRVRLKEEKNEVVIEEGQIEKENEKGTGDGNKVQHNATKEKLLATNKELITVVHQLMNQIQMLEATQKEKDKPCKSTNSTQIAERVPKNSGEGKSNQKDFLDWLKQKGVETSLNESEGTKSNNKPNVNGASTHGGVMVNKRLPIHKWAIHYDGMDNGRKLNEFLKEVEFNARSEHFSEDELFLSAHHLFTHKARAWFMEVNGNNELGSWRRLVEELKAEFLPVDMDYVYERQASNRKQGAREKFQDFYLDMVRIFRNMSSPWDDKRKFEVLFRNTREECQIAMLAANISDIPKMKEFCKKFDAINGNMFRQRKERFSSNSVRIDEIKEQQQHFHNSNNRQFFQQKQNNSGGIRHQNRNQDKPKQETQKPLMPMFPYTCSLLSHSL
;
A
#
# COMPACT_ATOMS: atom_id res chain seq x y z
N MET A 1 -27.88 -21.91 16.37
CA MET A 1 -27.98 -21.28 15.04
C MET A 1 -28.67 -22.28 14.12
N ASP A 2 -29.76 -21.89 13.47
CA ASP A 2 -30.46 -22.74 12.50
C ASP A 2 -29.60 -22.94 11.23
N LEU A 3 -29.66 -24.12 10.61
CA LEU A 3 -28.86 -24.48 9.43
C LEU A 3 -29.04 -23.44 8.32
N ASN A 4 -30.26 -22.93 8.15
CA ASN A 4 -30.60 -21.90 7.15
C ASN A 4 -29.96 -20.53 7.42
N GLN A 5 -29.79 -20.13 8.69
CA GLN A 5 -29.09 -18.88 9.04
C GLN A 5 -27.58 -18.99 8.79
N LEU A 6 -27.04 -20.20 8.95
CA LEU A 6 -25.64 -20.51 8.69
C LEU A 6 -25.34 -20.58 7.18
N THR A 7 -26.27 -21.07 6.37
CA THR A 7 -26.20 -21.06 4.90
C THR A 7 -26.37 -19.65 4.34
N ALA A 8 -27.22 -18.79 4.93
CA ALA A 8 -27.41 -17.40 4.50
C ALA A 8 -26.16 -16.52 4.72
N LEU A 9 -25.41 -16.75 5.81
CA LEU A 9 -24.10 -16.14 6.03
C LEU A 9 -23.04 -16.61 5.01
N TYR A 10 -23.26 -17.78 4.40
CA TYR A 10 -22.34 -18.42 3.45
C TYR A 10 -22.68 -18.12 1.98
N HIS A 11 -23.94 -17.84 1.64
CA HIS A 11 -24.35 -17.41 0.30
C HIS A 11 -23.77 -16.06 -0.15
N GLY A 12 -23.05 -15.34 0.74
CA GLY A 12 -22.23 -14.19 0.38
C GLY A 12 -20.78 -14.52 -0.03
N MET A 13 -20.36 -15.79 0.07
CA MET A 13 -19.05 -16.26 -0.38
C MET A 13 -19.23 -17.10 -1.65
N ASP A 14 -18.61 -16.65 -2.73
CA ASP A 14 -18.43 -17.50 -3.91
C ASP A 14 -17.37 -18.55 -3.58
N THR A 15 -17.78 -19.82 -3.41
CA THR A 15 -16.87 -20.94 -3.13
C THR A 15 -16.60 -21.80 -4.36
N ALA A 16 -17.16 -21.44 -5.53
CA ALA A 16 -17.02 -22.25 -6.73
C ALA A 16 -15.58 -22.30 -7.27
N HIS A 17 -14.74 -21.35 -6.87
CA HIS A 17 -13.36 -21.21 -7.34
C HIS A 17 -12.29 -21.70 -6.34
N LEU A 18 -12.67 -22.11 -5.13
CA LEU A 18 -11.73 -22.49 -4.09
C LEU A 18 -11.38 -23.98 -4.19
N THR A 19 -10.09 -24.29 -4.14
CA THR A 19 -9.62 -25.66 -3.97
C THR A 19 -9.91 -26.17 -2.55
N ILE A 20 -9.85 -27.50 -2.35
CA ILE A 20 -10.14 -28.13 -1.05
C ILE A 20 -9.26 -27.55 0.07
N ASP A 21 -7.98 -27.30 -0.22
CA ASP A 21 -7.02 -26.77 0.75
C ASP A 21 -7.25 -25.27 1.06
N GLU A 22 -7.63 -24.48 0.05
CA GLU A 22 -7.97 -23.05 0.23
C GLU A 22 -9.27 -22.87 1.03
N LEU A 23 -10.23 -23.77 0.82
CA LEU A 23 -11.47 -23.80 1.60
C LEU A 23 -11.20 -24.17 3.05
N ASP A 24 -10.33 -25.16 3.31
CA ASP A 24 -9.94 -25.53 4.68
C ASP A 24 -9.16 -24.38 5.36
N HIS A 25 -8.32 -23.66 4.61
CA HIS A 25 -7.65 -22.47 5.10
C HIS A 25 -8.63 -21.35 5.48
N GLU A 26 -9.61 -21.02 4.63
CA GLU A 26 -10.67 -20.03 4.92
C GLU A 26 -11.53 -20.44 6.12
N LEU A 27 -11.83 -21.74 6.28
CA LEU A 27 -12.55 -22.26 7.44
C LEU A 27 -11.74 -22.13 8.75
N ARG A 28 -10.41 -22.24 8.68
CA ARG A 28 -9.51 -22.02 9.83
C ARG A 28 -9.37 -20.55 10.18
N THR A 29 -9.20 -19.66 9.19
CA THR A 29 -8.98 -18.22 9.42
C THR A 29 -10.22 -17.50 9.93
N ARG A 30 -11.43 -17.93 9.55
CA ARG A 30 -12.69 -17.34 10.02
C ARG A 30 -13.13 -17.78 11.42
N SER A 31 -12.25 -18.42 12.18
CA SER A 31 -12.41 -18.68 13.61
C SER A 31 -13.73 -19.39 13.97
N MET A 32 -14.08 -20.42 13.20
CA MET A 32 -15.11 -21.39 13.60
C MET A 32 -14.63 -22.16 14.84
N SER A 33 -14.95 -21.65 16.03
CA SER A 33 -14.42 -22.17 17.30
C SER A 33 -14.83 -23.62 17.58
N ASP A 34 -16.01 -24.03 17.13
CA ASP A 34 -16.56 -25.37 17.39
C ASP A 34 -16.11 -26.41 16.34
N ALA A 35 -15.35 -27.41 16.80
CA ALA A 35 -14.85 -28.51 15.99
C ALA A 35 -15.97 -29.41 15.43
N ALA A 36 -17.09 -29.54 16.16
CA ALA A 36 -18.22 -30.35 15.70
C ALA A 36 -18.95 -29.66 14.52
N SER A 37 -19.08 -28.33 14.59
CA SER A 37 -19.62 -27.50 13.51
C SER A 37 -18.73 -27.50 12.26
N ARG A 38 -17.40 -27.60 12.41
CA ARG A 38 -16.48 -27.76 11.28
C ARG A 38 -16.64 -29.12 10.59
N SER A 39 -16.66 -30.20 11.35
CA SER A 39 -16.77 -31.57 10.80
C SER A 39 -18.08 -31.78 10.02
N ARG A 40 -19.22 -31.30 10.53
CA ARG A 40 -20.51 -31.39 9.81
C ARG A 40 -20.51 -30.60 8.49
N LYS A 41 -19.87 -29.42 8.47
CA LYS A 41 -19.76 -28.60 7.25
C LYS A 41 -18.84 -29.25 6.23
N GLU A 42 -17.71 -29.79 6.66
CA GLU A 42 -16.79 -30.51 5.78
C GLU A 42 -17.48 -31.73 5.14
N GLN A 43 -18.27 -32.47 5.92
CA GLN A 43 -19.00 -33.62 5.42
C GLN A 43 -20.11 -33.24 4.42
N ALA A 44 -20.85 -32.14 4.68
CA ALA A 44 -21.87 -31.64 3.76
C ALA A 44 -21.26 -31.17 2.41
N LEU A 45 -20.10 -30.51 2.45
CA LEU A 45 -19.40 -30.06 1.24
C LEU A 45 -18.82 -31.23 0.42
N ARG A 46 -18.30 -32.27 1.08
CA ARG A 46 -17.84 -33.50 0.41
C ARG A 46 -18.97 -34.22 -0.32
N VAL A 47 -20.18 -34.23 0.23
CA VAL A 47 -21.36 -34.80 -0.44
C VAL A 47 -21.71 -34.00 -1.69
N ARG A 48 -21.76 -32.66 -1.58
CA ARG A 48 -22.09 -31.79 -2.71
C ARG A 48 -21.07 -31.85 -3.87
N LEU A 49 -19.77 -31.86 -3.57
CA LEU A 49 -18.72 -32.03 -4.58
C LEU A 49 -18.81 -33.40 -5.29
N LYS A 50 -19.29 -34.43 -4.58
CA LYS A 50 -19.51 -35.76 -5.16
C LYS A 50 -20.76 -35.79 -6.04
N GLU A 51 -21.80 -35.03 -5.69
CA GLU A 51 -23.00 -34.85 -6.51
C GLU A 51 -22.68 -34.05 -7.79
N GLU A 52 -21.98 -32.91 -7.70
CA GLU A 52 -21.56 -32.11 -8.86
C GLU A 52 -20.65 -32.92 -9.80
N LYS A 53 -19.72 -33.72 -9.25
CA LYS A 53 -18.88 -34.61 -10.06
C LYS A 53 -19.69 -35.71 -10.78
N ASN A 54 -20.80 -36.16 -10.19
CA ASN A 54 -21.69 -37.12 -10.84
C ASN A 54 -22.59 -36.44 -11.89
N GLU A 55 -23.00 -35.18 -11.69
CA GLU A 55 -23.78 -34.42 -12.67
C GLU A 55 -22.97 -34.13 -13.95
N VAL A 56 -21.69 -33.77 -13.82
CA VAL A 56 -20.79 -33.58 -14.97
C VAL A 56 -20.67 -34.87 -15.82
N VAL A 57 -20.65 -36.04 -15.18
CA VAL A 57 -20.62 -37.34 -15.87
C VAL A 57 -21.95 -37.63 -16.61
N ILE A 58 -23.07 -37.11 -16.11
CA ILE A 58 -24.38 -37.28 -16.76
C ILE A 58 -24.53 -36.32 -17.96
N GLU A 59 -24.04 -35.08 -17.86
CA GLU A 59 -24.05 -34.12 -18.98
C GLU A 59 -23.14 -34.55 -20.14
N GLU A 60 -21.95 -35.09 -19.86
CA GLU A 60 -21.08 -35.67 -20.90
C GLU A 60 -21.78 -36.80 -21.68
N GLY A 61 -22.60 -37.62 -20.99
CA GLY A 61 -23.38 -38.69 -21.61
C GLY A 61 -24.58 -38.22 -22.44
N GLN A 62 -25.09 -37.00 -22.23
CA GLN A 62 -26.18 -36.42 -23.03
C GLN A 62 -25.67 -35.74 -24.30
N ILE A 63 -24.50 -35.11 -24.26
CA ILE A 63 -23.85 -34.48 -25.42
C ILE A 63 -23.48 -35.53 -26.50
N GLU A 64 -23.22 -36.77 -26.12
CA GLU A 64 -22.98 -37.86 -27.08
C GLU A 64 -24.25 -38.34 -27.79
N LYS A 65 -25.44 -38.18 -27.21
CA LYS A 65 -26.70 -38.62 -27.81
C LYS A 65 -27.32 -37.60 -28.76
N GLU A 66 -27.04 -36.30 -28.61
CA GLU A 66 -27.56 -35.27 -29.51
C GLU A 66 -26.77 -35.18 -30.84
N ASN A 67 -25.54 -35.69 -30.89
CA ASN A 67 -24.70 -35.65 -32.09
C ASN A 67 -25.01 -36.74 -33.15
N GLU A 68 -25.89 -37.71 -32.85
CA GLU A 68 -26.25 -38.77 -33.81
C GLU A 68 -27.37 -38.37 -34.80
N LYS A 69 -28.06 -37.24 -34.61
CA LYS A 69 -29.24 -36.86 -35.44
C LYS A 69 -29.04 -35.77 -36.50
N GLY A 70 -27.81 -35.26 -36.70
CA GLY A 70 -27.51 -34.24 -37.72
C GLY A 70 -26.88 -34.80 -38.99
N THR A 71 -27.59 -34.70 -40.11
CA THR A 71 -27.25 -35.11 -41.49
C THR A 71 -26.22 -34.18 -42.16
N GLY A 72 -25.25 -34.74 -42.87
CA GLY A 72 -24.29 -34.01 -43.71
C GLY A 72 -22.95 -34.74 -43.88
N ASP A 73 -22.88 -35.67 -44.83
CA ASP A 73 -21.80 -36.68 -44.98
C ASP A 73 -20.40 -36.17 -45.40
N GLY A 74 -20.20 -34.87 -45.61
CA GLY A 74 -18.91 -34.34 -46.08
C GLY A 74 -17.89 -33.96 -44.99
N ASN A 75 -18.35 -33.51 -43.82
CA ASN A 75 -17.49 -32.87 -42.80
C ASN A 75 -17.28 -33.69 -41.52
N LYS A 76 -17.93 -34.85 -41.36
CA LYS A 76 -17.83 -35.68 -40.14
C LYS A 76 -16.46 -36.33 -39.94
N VAL A 77 -15.75 -36.65 -41.02
CA VAL A 77 -14.47 -37.37 -40.94
C VAL A 77 -13.36 -36.50 -40.32
N GLN A 78 -13.31 -35.21 -40.65
CA GLN A 78 -12.30 -34.31 -40.09
C GLN A 78 -12.57 -33.97 -38.61
N HIS A 79 -13.83 -33.79 -38.22
CA HIS A 79 -14.19 -33.45 -36.84
C HIS A 79 -13.90 -34.61 -35.86
N ASN A 80 -14.13 -35.85 -36.29
CA ASN A 80 -13.84 -37.04 -35.48
C ASN A 80 -12.33 -37.22 -35.27
N ALA A 81 -11.52 -36.99 -36.30
CA ALA A 81 -10.05 -37.07 -36.18
C ALA A 81 -9.48 -36.02 -35.21
N THR A 82 -10.03 -34.79 -35.21
CA THR A 82 -9.65 -33.76 -34.23
C THR A 82 -10.10 -34.11 -32.81
N LYS A 83 -11.30 -34.68 -32.64
CA LYS A 83 -11.81 -35.11 -31.33
C LYS A 83 -10.93 -36.21 -30.74
N GLU A 84 -10.59 -37.25 -31.51
CA GLU A 84 -9.70 -38.33 -31.04
C GLU A 84 -8.32 -37.83 -30.67
N LYS A 85 -7.75 -36.91 -31.47
CA LYS A 85 -6.44 -36.32 -31.16
C LYS A 85 -6.47 -35.55 -29.84
N LEU A 86 -7.53 -34.78 -29.59
CA LEU A 86 -7.69 -34.02 -28.35
C LEU A 86 -7.91 -34.92 -27.13
N LEU A 87 -8.62 -36.03 -27.32
CA LEU A 87 -8.85 -37.04 -26.28
C LEU A 87 -7.54 -37.80 -25.94
N ALA A 88 -6.70 -38.07 -26.95
CA ALA A 88 -5.36 -38.63 -26.74
C ALA A 88 -4.45 -37.68 -25.96
N THR A 89 -4.41 -36.39 -26.33
CA THR A 89 -3.60 -35.40 -25.60
C THR A 89 -4.05 -35.22 -24.15
N ASN A 90 -5.37 -35.25 -23.88
CA ASN A 90 -5.86 -35.17 -22.50
C ASN A 90 -5.46 -36.39 -21.65
N LYS A 91 -5.47 -37.61 -22.24
CA LYS A 91 -5.00 -38.81 -21.54
C LYS A 91 -3.50 -38.75 -21.20
N GLU A 92 -2.69 -38.21 -22.12
CA GLU A 92 -1.27 -37.99 -21.88
C GLU A 92 -1.04 -36.98 -20.75
N LEU A 93 -1.79 -35.87 -20.76
CA LEU A 93 -1.71 -34.83 -19.74
C LEU A 93 -2.09 -35.33 -18.34
N ILE A 94 -3.15 -36.15 -18.24
CA ILE A 94 -3.54 -36.81 -16.98
C ILE A 94 -2.41 -37.71 -16.45
N THR A 95 -1.72 -38.42 -17.35
CA THR A 95 -0.61 -39.31 -16.99
C THR A 95 0.58 -38.52 -16.45
N VAL A 96 0.93 -37.39 -17.09
CA VAL A 96 1.99 -36.49 -16.65
C VAL A 96 1.68 -35.88 -15.27
N VAL A 97 0.44 -35.45 -15.04
CA VAL A 97 0.02 -34.91 -13.74
C VAL A 97 0.15 -35.97 -12.65
N HIS A 98 -0.28 -37.21 -12.92
CA HIS A 98 -0.14 -38.31 -11.96
C HIS A 98 1.34 -38.61 -11.64
N GLN A 99 2.22 -38.58 -12.65
CA GLN A 99 3.65 -38.76 -12.48
C GLN A 99 4.28 -37.67 -11.60
N LEU A 100 3.89 -36.41 -11.80
CA LEU A 100 4.34 -35.28 -10.97
C LEU A 100 3.87 -35.41 -9.51
N MET A 101 2.61 -35.81 -9.29
CA MET A 101 2.11 -36.03 -7.93
C MET A 101 2.91 -37.11 -7.19
N ASN A 102 3.28 -38.19 -7.89
CA ASN A 102 4.11 -39.24 -7.31
C ASN A 102 5.54 -38.75 -6.98
N GLN A 103 6.12 -37.88 -7.81
CA GLN A 103 7.42 -37.28 -7.52
C GLN A 103 7.38 -36.37 -6.29
N ILE A 104 6.32 -35.57 -6.13
CA ILE A 104 6.15 -34.71 -4.95
C ILE A 104 6.05 -35.56 -3.69
N GLN A 105 5.24 -36.63 -3.70
CA GLN A 105 5.14 -37.54 -2.55
C GLN A 105 6.48 -38.19 -2.18
N MET A 106 7.29 -38.58 -3.17
CA MET A 106 8.63 -39.10 -2.94
C MET A 106 9.56 -38.07 -2.27
N LEU A 107 9.52 -36.81 -2.73
CA LEU A 107 10.34 -35.74 -2.16
C LEU A 107 9.91 -35.43 -0.71
N GLU A 108 8.61 -35.37 -0.44
CA GLU A 108 8.08 -35.17 0.91
C GLU A 108 8.49 -36.29 1.89
N ALA A 109 8.53 -37.54 1.41
CA ALA A 109 9.00 -38.66 2.22
C ALA A 109 10.49 -38.53 2.56
N THR A 110 11.33 -38.08 1.61
CA THR A 110 12.77 -37.86 1.86
C THR A 110 13.05 -36.67 2.79
N GLN A 111 12.18 -35.65 2.79
CA GLN A 111 12.30 -34.49 3.68
C GLN A 111 12.05 -34.90 5.15
N LYS A 112 11.00 -35.70 5.40
CA LYS A 112 10.64 -36.18 6.74
C LYS A 112 11.72 -37.02 7.42
N GLU A 113 12.62 -37.62 6.65
CA GLU A 113 13.73 -38.40 7.21
C GLU A 113 14.89 -37.52 7.69
N LYS A 114 15.10 -36.36 7.05
CA LYS A 114 16.13 -35.38 7.42
C LYS A 114 15.75 -34.57 8.66
N ASP A 115 14.45 -34.41 8.91
CA ASP A 115 13.94 -33.65 10.07
C ASP A 115 13.79 -34.49 11.35
N LYS A 116 14.29 -35.73 11.38
CA LYS A 116 14.36 -36.51 12.63
C LYS A 116 15.44 -35.88 13.53
N PRO A 117 15.07 -35.34 14.71
CA PRO A 117 16.03 -34.66 15.59
C PRO A 117 17.10 -35.64 16.07
N CYS A 118 18.35 -35.39 15.68
CA CYS A 118 19.52 -36.08 16.21
C CYS A 118 19.57 -35.87 17.73
N LYS A 119 19.33 -36.94 18.49
CA LYS A 119 19.65 -36.99 19.91
C LYS A 119 21.17 -37.09 20.06
N SER A 120 21.88 -35.97 20.05
CA SER A 120 23.29 -35.94 20.44
C SER A 120 23.42 -35.71 21.94
N THR A 121 23.79 -36.75 22.65
CA THR A 121 24.33 -36.69 24.01
C THR A 121 25.77 -36.16 23.99
N ASN A 122 26.07 -35.33 24.99
CA ASN A 122 27.39 -34.89 25.49
C ASN A 122 28.07 -33.68 24.81
N SER A 123 28.39 -32.65 25.61
CA SER A 123 29.76 -32.09 25.82
C SER A 123 29.67 -30.65 26.39
N THR A 124 29.96 -30.45 27.68
CA THR A 124 31.18 -29.80 28.25
C THR A 124 31.11 -28.26 28.20
N GLN A 125 30.79 -27.60 29.32
CA GLN A 125 31.73 -26.85 30.20
C GLN A 125 32.82 -26.05 29.45
N ILE A 126 32.91 -24.74 29.68
CA ILE A 126 34.16 -23.95 29.86
C ILE A 126 33.88 -22.42 29.87
N ALA A 127 34.46 -21.75 30.89
CA ALA A 127 34.83 -20.32 31.04
C ALA A 127 33.71 -19.25 30.98
N GLU A 128 33.42 -18.42 32.00
CA GLU A 128 34.19 -17.73 33.04
C GLU A 128 35.11 -16.58 32.54
N ARG A 129 34.81 -15.37 33.06
CA ARG A 129 35.58 -14.09 33.15
C ARG A 129 35.45 -13.03 32.05
N VAL A 130 34.73 -11.94 32.37
CA VAL A 130 35.07 -10.55 32.00
C VAL A 130 34.66 -9.58 33.14
N PRO A 131 35.48 -8.57 33.53
CA PRO A 131 35.20 -7.72 34.68
C PRO A 131 34.36 -6.47 34.37
N LYS A 132 33.64 -6.03 35.40
CA LYS A 132 32.85 -4.80 35.49
C LYS A 132 33.76 -3.57 35.60
N ASN A 133 33.51 -2.53 34.81
CA ASN A 133 33.92 -1.16 35.09
C ASN A 133 32.74 -0.24 34.74
N SER A 134 32.03 0.23 35.77
CA SER A 134 30.96 1.23 35.67
C SER A 134 31.40 2.47 36.43
N GLY A 135 31.86 3.49 35.70
CA GLY A 135 32.02 4.85 36.21
C GLY A 135 30.68 5.58 36.10
N GLU A 136 30.15 6.01 37.24
CA GLU A 136 28.99 6.89 37.33
C GLU A 136 29.33 8.27 36.75
N GLY A 137 28.65 8.65 35.67
CA GLY A 137 28.63 10.01 35.14
C GLY A 137 27.21 10.56 35.16
N LYS A 138 26.84 11.28 36.22
CA LYS A 138 25.65 12.14 36.22
C LYS A 138 25.98 13.39 35.39
N SER A 139 25.58 13.44 34.12
CA SER A 139 25.76 14.62 33.28
C SER A 139 24.63 15.63 33.49
N ASN A 140 25.02 16.86 33.82
CA ASN A 140 24.14 17.99 34.01
C ASN A 140 23.64 18.49 32.66
N GLN A 141 22.31 18.52 32.49
CA GLN A 141 21.62 19.09 31.32
C GLN A 141 21.94 20.58 31.04
N LYS A 142 22.63 21.26 31.97
CA LYS A 142 23.04 22.67 31.83
C LYS A 142 24.34 22.85 31.03
N ASP A 143 25.18 21.83 30.93
CA ASP A 143 26.49 21.96 30.27
C ASP A 143 26.39 21.99 28.74
N PHE A 144 25.32 21.44 28.17
CA PHE A 144 25.12 21.42 26.72
C PHE A 144 24.81 22.81 26.13
N LEU A 145 24.04 23.64 26.84
CA LEU A 145 23.72 25.00 26.38
C LEU A 145 24.93 25.95 26.49
N ASP A 146 25.81 25.73 27.45
CA ASP A 146 27.06 26.50 27.57
C ASP A 146 28.11 26.02 26.55
N TRP A 147 28.15 24.72 26.22
CA TRP A 147 29.00 24.20 25.14
C TRP A 147 28.63 24.77 23.76
N LEU A 148 27.34 24.90 23.45
CA LEU A 148 26.85 25.55 22.21
C LEU A 148 27.23 27.04 22.12
N LYS A 149 27.26 27.75 23.24
CA LYS A 149 27.72 29.15 23.29
C LYS A 149 29.24 29.27 23.15
N GLN A 150 29.99 28.31 23.69
CA GLN A 150 31.45 28.33 23.69
C GLN A 150 32.06 28.00 22.31
N LYS A 151 31.29 27.39 21.39
CA LYS A 151 31.72 27.05 20.02
C LYS A 151 31.54 28.17 18.98
N GLY A 152 31.13 29.38 19.38
CA GLY A 152 31.36 30.58 18.57
C GLY A 152 30.71 30.57 17.18
N VAL A 153 29.39 30.37 17.11
CA VAL A 153 28.59 30.81 15.95
C VAL A 153 28.04 32.20 16.26
N GLU A 154 28.95 33.16 16.42
CA GLU A 154 28.62 34.56 16.20
C GLU A 154 28.65 34.77 14.69
N THR A 155 27.49 34.95 14.09
CA THR A 155 27.35 35.50 12.74
C THR A 155 27.75 36.97 12.83
N SER A 156 29.05 37.25 12.68
CA SER A 156 29.59 38.60 12.62
C SER A 156 29.11 39.29 11.34
N LEU A 157 28.11 40.15 11.49
CA LEU A 157 27.89 41.25 10.58
C LEU A 157 29.04 42.24 10.75
N ASN A 158 29.82 42.40 9.69
CA ASN A 158 30.90 43.37 9.56
C ASN A 158 30.42 44.79 9.90
N GLU A 159 30.86 45.31 11.04
CA GLU A 159 31.09 46.74 11.22
C GLU A 159 32.58 47.00 11.00
N SER A 160 32.89 47.58 9.84
CA SER A 160 34.21 48.12 9.53
C SER A 160 34.15 49.63 9.71
N GLU A 161 34.70 50.13 10.81
CA GLU A 161 35.15 51.51 10.93
C GLU A 161 36.68 51.55 10.91
N GLY A 162 37.24 52.52 10.18
CA GLY A 162 38.56 53.07 10.49
C GLY A 162 39.63 52.99 9.40
N THR A 163 39.42 53.61 8.23
CA THR A 163 40.56 54.20 7.51
C THR A 163 40.17 55.51 6.84
N LYS A 164 40.68 56.60 7.41
CA LYS A 164 40.65 57.95 6.82
C LYS A 164 41.50 57.93 5.55
N SER A 165 40.91 58.25 4.41
CA SER A 165 41.65 58.86 3.31
C SER A 165 40.70 59.68 2.43
N ASN A 166 40.96 60.99 2.39
CA ASN A 166 40.35 61.94 1.49
C ASN A 166 40.70 61.58 0.05
N ASN A 167 39.70 61.44 -0.83
CA ASN A 167 39.61 62.15 -2.10
C ASN A 167 38.30 61.84 -2.84
N LYS A 168 37.51 62.88 -3.06
CA LYS A 168 36.47 62.94 -4.10
C LYS A 168 37.14 62.68 -5.47
N PRO A 169 36.46 61.97 -6.37
CA PRO A 169 35.74 62.73 -7.39
C PRO A 169 34.30 62.25 -7.59
N ASN A 170 33.46 63.27 -7.70
CA ASN A 170 32.09 63.26 -8.18
C ASN A 170 32.03 62.70 -9.61
N VAL A 171 31.42 61.53 -9.80
CA VAL A 171 30.91 61.10 -11.10
C VAL A 171 29.50 60.55 -10.90
N ASN A 172 28.53 61.38 -11.29
CA ASN A 172 27.14 60.99 -11.49
C ASN A 172 27.08 59.94 -12.60
N GLY A 173 27.17 58.66 -12.23
CA GLY A 173 26.87 57.53 -13.09
C GLY A 173 25.60 56.86 -12.62
N ALA A 174 24.49 57.11 -13.32
CA ALA A 174 23.25 56.37 -13.17
C ALA A 174 23.48 54.91 -13.59
N SER A 175 24.02 54.12 -12.66
CA SER A 175 24.19 52.68 -12.82
C SER A 175 22.92 52.02 -12.31
N THR A 176 22.05 51.65 -13.25
CA THR A 176 21.03 50.62 -13.11
C THR A 176 21.68 49.32 -12.63
N HIS A 177 21.94 49.23 -11.33
CA HIS A 177 22.21 47.98 -10.64
C HIS A 177 20.91 47.19 -10.62
N GLY A 178 20.68 46.43 -11.69
CA GLY A 178 19.79 45.27 -11.65
C GLY A 178 20.34 44.35 -10.57
N GLY A 179 19.89 44.57 -9.33
CA GLY A 179 20.23 43.76 -8.18
C GLY A 179 19.83 42.33 -8.51
N VAL A 180 20.83 41.52 -8.84
CA VAL A 180 20.69 40.07 -8.93
C VAL A 180 20.07 39.67 -7.61
N MET A 181 18.80 39.29 -7.64
CA MET A 181 18.12 38.78 -6.46
C MET A 181 18.88 37.54 -6.06
N VAL A 182 19.80 37.69 -5.10
CA VAL A 182 20.44 36.57 -4.45
C VAL A 182 19.30 35.84 -3.76
N ASN A 183 18.85 34.74 -4.37
CA ASN A 183 17.83 33.89 -3.79
C ASN A 183 18.32 33.51 -2.40
N LYS A 184 17.71 34.09 -1.37
CA LYS A 184 18.06 33.84 0.02
C LYS A 184 17.73 32.37 0.27
N ARG A 185 18.76 31.57 0.53
CA ARG A 185 18.61 30.15 0.87
C ARG A 185 17.63 30.01 2.02
N LEU A 186 16.69 29.06 1.92
CA LEU A 186 15.72 28.84 2.98
C LEU A 186 16.41 28.08 4.13
N PRO A 187 16.51 28.65 5.34
CA PRO A 187 17.17 27.97 6.45
C PRO A 187 16.38 26.72 6.87
N ILE A 188 17.10 25.68 7.32
CA ILE A 188 16.57 24.33 7.58
C ILE A 188 15.37 24.33 8.55
N HIS A 189 15.38 25.16 9.60
CA HIS A 189 14.26 25.26 10.55
C HIS A 189 12.94 25.79 9.95
N LYS A 190 12.97 26.33 8.72
CA LYS A 190 11.78 26.77 7.98
C LYS A 190 11.28 25.74 6.98
N TRP A 191 12.00 24.63 6.80
CA TRP A 191 11.54 23.58 5.93
C TRP A 191 10.28 22.93 6.52
N ALA A 192 9.30 22.60 5.68
CA ALA A 192 8.04 21.99 6.11
C ALA A 192 8.15 20.46 6.32
N ILE A 193 9.38 19.94 6.51
CA ILE A 193 9.67 18.51 6.60
C ILE A 193 10.20 18.17 7.98
N HIS A 194 9.56 17.21 8.63
CA HIS A 194 9.91 16.79 9.98
C HIS A 194 9.65 15.29 10.13
N TYR A 195 10.46 14.61 10.93
CA TYR A 195 10.28 13.21 11.28
C TYR A 195 10.05 13.04 12.79
N ASP A 196 8.97 12.37 13.16
CA ASP A 196 8.54 12.19 14.56
C ASP A 196 9.00 10.86 15.19
N GLY A 197 9.33 9.86 14.36
CA GLY A 197 9.71 8.52 14.79
C GLY A 197 8.56 7.65 15.32
N MET A 198 7.30 8.03 15.08
CA MET A 198 6.11 7.33 15.61
C MET A 198 5.47 6.34 14.63
N ASP A 199 5.96 6.29 13.39
CA ASP A 199 5.38 5.54 12.28
C ASP A 199 6.04 4.17 12.03
N ASN A 200 6.86 3.71 12.99
CA ASN A 200 7.67 2.49 12.88
C ASN A 200 8.57 2.50 11.63
N GLY A 201 9.13 3.66 11.27
CA GLY A 201 10.09 3.79 10.17
C GLY A 201 9.50 3.76 8.77
N ARG A 202 8.17 3.67 8.62
CA ARG A 202 7.51 3.53 7.31
C ARG A 202 7.78 4.70 6.36
N LYS A 203 7.89 5.91 6.89
CA LYS A 203 8.16 7.16 6.16
C LYS A 203 9.60 7.63 6.28
N LEU A 204 10.45 6.93 7.04
CA LEU A 204 11.84 7.33 7.27
C LEU A 204 12.61 7.51 5.95
N ASN A 205 12.53 6.52 5.06
CA ASN A 205 13.22 6.57 3.77
C ASN A 205 12.68 7.66 2.82
N GLU A 206 11.40 8.02 2.95
CA GLU A 206 10.79 9.11 2.18
C GLU A 206 11.26 10.47 2.71
N PHE A 207 11.21 10.65 4.03
CA PHE A 207 11.74 11.83 4.72
C PHE A 207 13.20 12.09 4.39
N LEU A 208 14.07 11.08 4.49
CA LEU A 208 15.50 11.22 4.22
C LEU A 208 15.77 11.72 2.79
N LYS A 209 15.04 11.22 1.80
CA LYS A 209 15.17 11.66 0.41
C LYS A 209 14.69 13.08 0.21
N GLU A 210 13.63 13.48 0.90
CA GLU A 210 13.10 14.83 0.84
C GLU A 210 14.09 15.82 1.46
N VAL A 211 14.72 15.45 2.58
CA VAL A 211 15.83 16.20 3.18
C VAL A 211 17.01 16.33 2.22
N GLU A 212 17.48 15.24 1.62
CA GLU A 212 18.59 15.27 0.64
C GLU A 212 18.24 16.08 -0.61
N PHE A 213 16.99 16.00 -1.08
CA PHE A 213 16.52 16.79 -2.21
C PHE A 213 16.52 18.29 -1.89
N ASN A 214 16.00 18.69 -0.73
CA ASN A 214 15.99 20.09 -0.28
C ASN A 214 17.41 20.60 -0.03
N ALA A 215 18.28 19.79 0.61
CA ALA A 215 19.67 20.14 0.84
C ALA A 215 20.43 20.40 -0.47
N ARG A 216 20.25 19.54 -1.48
CA ARG A 216 20.85 19.75 -2.81
C ARG A 216 20.29 20.98 -3.52
N SER A 217 18.99 21.22 -3.41
CA SER A 217 18.32 22.35 -4.08
C SER A 217 18.75 23.70 -3.50
N GLU A 218 19.00 23.75 -2.20
CA GLU A 218 19.44 24.95 -1.47
C GLU A 218 20.98 25.02 -1.30
N HIS A 219 21.71 24.05 -1.85
CA HIS A 219 23.18 23.94 -1.77
C HIS A 219 23.75 23.91 -0.33
N PHE A 220 23.12 23.16 0.56
CA PHE A 220 23.67 22.87 1.89
C PHE A 220 24.77 21.80 1.82
N SER A 221 25.85 22.00 2.56
CA SER A 221 26.84 20.94 2.78
C SER A 221 26.32 19.90 3.78
N GLU A 222 26.88 18.69 3.76
CA GLU A 222 26.52 17.65 4.74
C GLU A 222 26.82 18.09 6.18
N ASP A 223 27.88 18.85 6.40
CA ASP A 223 28.25 19.37 7.72
C ASP A 223 27.24 20.41 8.23
N GLU A 224 26.82 21.35 7.38
CA GLU A 224 25.80 22.34 7.71
C GLU A 224 24.44 21.67 8.00
N LEU A 225 24.10 20.65 7.20
CA LEU A 225 22.90 19.85 7.37
C LEU A 225 22.91 19.09 8.69
N PHE A 226 24.05 18.50 9.06
CA PHE A 226 24.24 17.80 10.33
C PHE A 226 24.13 18.75 11.53
N LEU A 227 24.78 19.91 11.49
CA LEU A 227 24.71 20.91 12.58
C LEU A 227 23.27 21.39 12.83
N SER A 228 22.45 21.46 11.77
CA SER A 228 21.06 21.88 11.84
C SER A 228 20.06 20.73 11.97
N ALA A 229 20.52 19.47 12.05
CA ALA A 229 19.68 18.28 11.96
C ALA A 229 18.62 18.19 13.07
N HIS A 230 18.91 18.74 14.26
CA HIS A 230 17.98 18.74 15.39
C HIS A 230 16.64 19.44 15.10
N HIS A 231 16.60 20.34 14.10
CA HIS A 231 15.36 20.99 13.64
C HIS A 231 14.49 20.08 12.77
N LEU A 232 15.06 19.06 12.15
CA LEU A 232 14.35 18.13 11.26
C LEU A 232 13.59 17.04 12.04
N PHE A 233 13.84 16.93 13.35
CA PHE A 233 13.25 15.90 14.19
C PHE A 233 12.25 16.47 15.18
N THR A 234 11.19 15.73 15.42
CA THR A 234 10.20 15.99 16.47
C THR A 234 10.01 14.76 17.35
N HIS A 235 9.37 14.93 18.51
CA HIS A 235 8.95 13.84 19.39
C HIS A 235 10.04 12.79 19.69
N LYS A 236 9.77 11.50 19.41
CA LYS A 236 10.64 10.37 19.75
C LYS A 236 11.97 10.47 19.00
N ALA A 237 11.94 10.81 17.72
CA ALA A 237 13.14 10.98 16.90
C ALA A 237 14.05 12.10 17.45
N ARG A 238 13.46 13.21 17.92
CA ARG A 238 14.23 14.31 18.51
C ARG A 238 14.87 13.90 19.83
N ALA A 239 14.14 13.21 20.69
CA ALA A 239 14.67 12.74 21.98
C ALA A 239 15.87 11.80 21.76
N TRP A 240 15.71 10.82 20.87
CA TRP A 240 16.78 9.91 20.46
C TRP A 240 18.00 10.67 19.90
N PHE A 241 17.79 11.64 19.01
CA PHE A 241 18.89 12.43 18.43
C PHE A 241 19.69 13.16 19.52
N MET A 242 19.02 13.77 20.50
CA MET A 242 19.70 14.51 21.57
C MET A 242 20.51 13.58 22.49
N GLU A 243 20.02 12.36 22.72
CA GLU A 243 20.72 11.35 23.52
C GLU A 243 21.98 10.83 22.82
N VAL A 244 21.86 10.38 21.56
CA VAL A 244 22.98 9.82 20.81
C VAL A 244 24.01 10.89 20.43
N ASN A 245 23.56 12.08 20.03
CA ASN A 245 24.47 13.17 19.67
C ASN A 245 25.15 13.82 20.89
N GLY A 246 24.61 13.63 22.11
CA GLY A 246 25.20 14.14 23.35
C GLY A 246 26.63 13.64 23.60
N ASN A 247 26.94 12.44 23.10
CA ASN A 247 28.28 11.83 23.18
C ASN A 247 29.18 12.19 21.99
N ASN A 248 28.71 13.01 21.06
CA ASN A 248 29.38 13.35 19.79
C ASN A 248 29.74 12.10 18.95
N GLU A 249 28.97 11.02 19.06
CA GLU A 249 29.22 9.74 18.37
C GLU A 249 28.89 9.78 16.88
N LEU A 250 27.98 10.66 16.46
CA LEU A 250 27.51 10.72 15.07
C LEU A 250 28.53 11.42 14.16
N GLY A 251 28.97 12.63 14.54
CA GLY A 251 30.04 13.40 13.88
C GLY A 251 29.85 13.76 12.39
N SER A 252 28.84 13.22 11.68
CA SER A 252 28.59 13.43 10.25
C SER A 252 27.14 13.12 9.89
N TRP A 253 26.65 13.74 8.81
CA TRP A 253 25.30 13.47 8.28
C TRP A 253 25.13 12.00 7.88
N ARG A 254 26.13 11.42 7.19
CA ARG A 254 26.09 10.01 6.76
C ARG A 254 25.90 9.05 7.93
N ARG A 255 26.67 9.24 9.02
CA ARG A 255 26.57 8.37 10.21
C ARG A 255 25.24 8.55 10.93
N LEU A 256 24.74 9.78 11.02
CA LEU A 256 23.39 10.05 11.52
C LEU A 256 22.34 9.26 10.74
N VAL A 257 22.42 9.24 9.40
CA VAL A 257 21.46 8.48 8.57
C VAL A 257 21.56 6.97 8.81
N GLU A 258 22.77 6.42 8.99
CA GLU A 258 22.99 5.00 9.31
C GLU A 258 22.36 4.62 10.65
N GLU A 259 22.66 5.36 11.71
CA GLU A 259 22.12 5.11 13.06
C GLU A 259 20.61 5.34 13.13
N LEU A 260 20.10 6.36 12.43
CA LEU A 260 18.67 6.63 12.36
C LEU A 260 17.92 5.49 11.66
N LYS A 261 18.50 4.90 10.61
CA LYS A 261 17.95 3.69 9.97
C LYS A 261 18.03 2.49 10.90
N ALA A 262 19.14 2.30 11.61
CA ALA A 262 19.29 1.19 12.54
C ALA A 262 18.25 1.22 13.68
N GLU A 263 17.96 2.41 14.22
CA GLU A 263 17.00 2.57 15.31
C GLU A 263 15.54 2.49 14.84
N PHE A 264 15.20 3.19 13.76
CA PHE A 264 13.79 3.40 13.40
C PHE A 264 13.28 2.50 12.27
N LEU A 265 14.15 1.87 11.48
CA LEU A 265 13.74 1.02 10.37
C LEU A 265 13.65 -0.45 10.83
N PRO A 266 12.46 -1.07 10.77
CA PRO A 266 12.35 -2.51 11.03
C PRO A 266 13.20 -3.35 10.08
N VAL A 267 13.75 -4.45 10.58
CA VAL A 267 14.60 -5.38 9.80
C VAL A 267 13.87 -5.91 8.55
N ASP A 268 12.56 -6.10 8.64
CA ASP A 268 11.74 -6.67 7.56
C ASP A 268 11.10 -5.61 6.63
N MET A 269 11.56 -4.35 6.65
CA MET A 269 10.93 -3.29 5.86
C MET A 269 10.99 -3.53 4.36
N ASP A 270 12.08 -4.11 3.85
CA ASP A 270 12.19 -4.44 2.43
C ASP A 270 11.11 -5.43 2.02
N TYR A 271 10.85 -6.47 2.84
CA TYR A 271 9.76 -7.43 2.61
C TYR A 271 8.38 -6.75 2.56
N VAL A 272 8.15 -5.76 3.41
CA VAL A 272 6.91 -4.96 3.38
C VAL A 272 6.77 -4.23 2.04
N TYR A 273 7.84 -3.59 1.54
CA TYR A 273 7.83 -2.93 0.24
C TYR A 273 7.68 -3.92 -0.92
N GLU A 274 8.29 -5.11 -0.85
CA GLU A 274 8.12 -6.16 -1.88
C GLU A 274 6.65 -6.60 -1.98
N ARG A 275 6.01 -6.81 -0.82
CA ARG A 275 4.59 -7.15 -0.75
C ARG A 275 3.72 -5.99 -1.25
N GLN A 276 4.05 -4.76 -0.90
CA GLN A 276 3.34 -3.57 -1.39
C GLN A 276 3.43 -3.44 -2.91
N ALA A 277 4.63 -3.59 -3.49
CA ALA A 277 4.85 -3.57 -4.93
C ALA A 277 4.08 -4.69 -5.63
N SER A 278 4.10 -5.90 -5.07
CA SER A 278 3.41 -7.06 -5.63
C SER A 278 1.89 -6.92 -5.61
N ASN A 279 1.34 -6.34 -4.55
CA ASN A 279 -0.10 -6.16 -4.36
C ASN A 279 -0.67 -4.92 -5.07
N ARG A 280 0.18 -3.96 -5.43
CA ARG A 280 -0.25 -2.74 -6.11
C ARG A 280 -0.62 -3.05 -7.56
N LYS A 281 -1.92 -3.14 -7.87
CA LYS A 281 -2.48 -3.29 -9.22
C LYS A 281 -2.92 -1.94 -9.78
N GLN A 282 -2.75 -1.72 -11.08
CA GLN A 282 -3.27 -0.53 -11.76
C GLN A 282 -4.82 -0.55 -11.72
N GLY A 283 -5.41 0.54 -11.26
CA GLY A 283 -6.88 0.67 -11.23
C GLY A 283 -7.50 0.72 -12.63
N ALA A 284 -8.74 0.27 -12.78
CA ALA A 284 -9.43 0.21 -14.08
C ALA A 284 -9.54 1.56 -14.81
N ARG A 285 -9.55 2.68 -14.07
CA ARG A 285 -9.60 4.06 -14.59
C ARG A 285 -8.33 4.86 -14.32
N GLU A 286 -7.34 4.22 -13.74
CA GLU A 286 -6.07 4.85 -13.40
C GLU A 286 -5.19 4.95 -14.64
N LYS A 287 -4.63 6.13 -14.89
CA LYS A 287 -3.64 6.30 -15.97
C LYS A 287 -2.36 5.56 -15.61
N PHE A 288 -1.72 4.96 -16.60
CA PHE A 288 -0.46 4.26 -16.44
C PHE A 288 0.62 5.13 -15.80
N GLN A 289 0.69 6.41 -16.15
CA GLN A 289 1.69 7.33 -15.60
C GLN A 289 1.55 7.49 -14.08
N ASP A 290 0.33 7.55 -13.55
CA ASP A 290 0.07 7.72 -12.12
C ASP A 290 0.44 6.42 -11.37
N PHE A 291 -0.01 5.27 -11.88
CA PHE A 291 0.38 3.94 -11.40
C PHE A 291 1.90 3.74 -11.39
N TYR A 292 2.58 4.11 -12.48
CA TYR A 292 4.02 3.96 -12.61
C TYR A 292 4.78 4.82 -11.59
N LEU A 293 4.34 6.06 -11.34
CA LEU A 293 4.96 6.92 -10.32
C LEU A 293 4.82 6.32 -8.91
N ASP A 294 3.66 5.73 -8.60
CA ASP A 294 3.46 5.01 -7.35
C ASP A 294 4.41 3.82 -7.20
N MET A 295 4.54 3.01 -8.25
CA MET A 295 5.45 1.87 -8.25
C MET A 295 6.91 2.30 -8.11
N VAL A 296 7.34 3.35 -8.82
CA VAL A 296 8.68 3.94 -8.69
C VAL A 296 8.94 4.44 -7.28
N ARG A 297 7.95 5.05 -6.62
CA ARG A 297 8.06 5.47 -5.22
C ARG A 297 8.32 4.27 -4.30
N ILE A 298 7.60 3.16 -4.48
CA ILE A 298 7.82 1.93 -3.71
C ILE A 298 9.24 1.39 -3.96
N PHE A 299 9.65 1.23 -5.22
CA PHE A 299 10.98 0.70 -5.56
C PHE A 299 12.12 1.55 -5.02
N ARG A 300 11.96 2.88 -5.01
CA ARG A 300 12.97 3.77 -4.45
C ARG A 300 13.13 3.57 -2.95
N ASN A 301 12.07 3.22 -2.23
CA ASN A 301 12.08 3.13 -0.76
C ASN A 301 12.67 1.82 -0.21
N MET A 302 12.94 0.85 -1.08
CA MET A 302 13.65 -0.37 -0.73
C MET A 302 15.12 -0.07 -0.42
N SER A 303 15.67 -0.76 0.58
CA SER A 303 17.08 -0.67 0.94
C SER A 303 17.95 -1.36 -0.11
N SER A 304 17.50 -2.53 -0.57
CA SER A 304 18.08 -3.23 -1.72
C SER A 304 17.31 -2.90 -3.02
N PRO A 305 17.91 -2.13 -3.96
CA PRO A 305 17.23 -1.81 -5.20
C PRO A 305 17.11 -3.06 -6.09
N TRP A 306 15.91 -3.29 -6.63
CA TRP A 306 15.69 -4.35 -7.62
C TRP A 306 16.38 -4.05 -8.96
N ASP A 307 16.69 -5.11 -9.69
CA ASP A 307 17.12 -5.05 -11.08
C ASP A 307 15.96 -4.62 -12.00
N ASP A 308 16.31 -4.03 -13.15
CA ASP A 308 15.31 -3.49 -14.06
C ASP A 308 14.43 -4.56 -14.70
N LYS A 309 14.95 -5.79 -14.86
CA LYS A 309 14.18 -6.93 -15.34
C LYS A 309 13.10 -7.31 -14.32
N ARG A 310 13.44 -7.49 -13.04
CA ARG A 310 12.44 -7.75 -11.98
C ARG A 310 11.43 -6.61 -11.84
N LYS A 311 11.88 -5.34 -11.90
CA LYS A 311 10.95 -4.19 -11.90
C LYS A 311 9.99 -4.25 -13.07
N PHE A 312 10.47 -4.57 -14.28
CA PHE A 312 9.65 -4.72 -15.47
C PHE A 312 8.62 -5.84 -15.29
N GLU A 313 9.02 -7.02 -14.85
CA GLU A 313 8.12 -8.17 -14.64
C GLU A 313 6.99 -7.84 -13.65
N VAL A 314 7.32 -7.21 -12.53
CA VAL A 314 6.32 -6.81 -11.52
C VAL A 314 5.41 -5.70 -12.05
N LEU A 315 5.95 -4.69 -12.73
CA LEU A 315 5.16 -3.64 -13.38
C LEU A 315 4.20 -4.22 -14.43
N PHE A 316 4.71 -5.07 -15.32
CA PHE A 316 3.95 -5.70 -16.39
C PHE A 316 2.78 -6.52 -15.83
N ARG A 317 3.06 -7.43 -14.87
CA ARG A 317 2.04 -8.26 -14.20
C ARG A 317 0.98 -7.45 -13.46
N ASN A 318 1.32 -6.26 -13.01
CA ASN A 318 0.45 -5.40 -12.21
C ASN A 318 -0.24 -4.29 -13.02
N THR A 319 0.15 -4.13 -14.29
CA THR A 319 -0.52 -3.27 -15.26
C THR A 319 -1.87 -3.88 -15.63
N ARG A 320 -2.79 -3.06 -16.17
CA ARG A 320 -4.06 -3.56 -16.71
C ARG A 320 -3.88 -4.58 -17.83
N GLU A 321 -4.75 -5.59 -17.85
CA GLU A 321 -4.73 -6.69 -18.82
C GLU A 321 -4.78 -6.18 -20.27
N GLU A 322 -5.56 -5.14 -20.56
CA GLU A 322 -5.66 -4.62 -21.93
C GLU A 322 -4.35 -3.96 -22.39
N CYS A 323 -3.61 -3.29 -21.49
CA CYS A 323 -2.26 -2.82 -21.85
C CYS A 323 -1.29 -4.01 -21.96
N GLN A 324 -1.42 -5.04 -21.11
CA GLN A 324 -0.56 -6.24 -21.17
C GLN A 324 -0.64 -6.94 -22.53
N ILE A 325 -1.85 -7.23 -23.01
CA ILE A 325 -2.08 -7.87 -24.31
C ILE A 325 -1.48 -7.03 -25.44
N ALA A 326 -1.72 -5.71 -25.41
CA ALA A 326 -1.21 -4.80 -26.43
C ALA A 326 0.33 -4.68 -26.40
N MET A 327 0.94 -4.71 -25.21
CA MET A 327 2.40 -4.71 -25.04
C MET A 327 3.04 -6.01 -25.54
N LEU A 328 2.41 -7.16 -25.27
CA LEU A 328 2.87 -8.46 -25.78
C LEU A 328 2.83 -8.50 -27.31
N ALA A 329 1.74 -8.03 -27.91
CA ALA A 329 1.64 -7.93 -29.37
C ALA A 329 2.71 -7.01 -29.98
N ALA A 330 3.15 -5.99 -29.24
CA ALA A 330 4.21 -5.07 -29.64
C ALA A 330 5.63 -5.54 -29.25
N ASN A 331 5.78 -6.73 -28.67
CA ASN A 331 7.06 -7.28 -28.18
C ASN A 331 7.84 -6.31 -27.28
N ILE A 332 7.15 -5.67 -26.33
CA ILE A 332 7.79 -4.72 -25.41
C ILE A 332 8.38 -5.47 -24.20
N SER A 333 9.68 -5.31 -23.97
CA SER A 333 10.43 -5.99 -22.90
C SER A 333 11.16 -5.03 -21.93
N ASP A 334 11.08 -3.71 -22.17
CA ASP A 334 11.88 -2.72 -21.45
C ASP A 334 10.99 -1.67 -20.77
N ILE A 335 11.37 -1.21 -19.57
CA ILE A 335 10.61 -0.19 -18.81
C ILE A 335 10.43 1.13 -19.60
N PRO A 336 11.47 1.70 -20.26
CA PRO A 336 11.30 2.95 -21.01
C PRO A 336 10.30 2.79 -22.17
N LYS A 337 10.38 1.68 -22.92
CA LYS A 337 9.45 1.36 -24.02
C LYS A 337 8.02 1.15 -23.51
N MET A 338 7.86 0.44 -22.39
CA MET A 338 6.57 0.25 -21.73
C MET A 338 5.94 1.59 -21.33
N LYS A 339 6.72 2.51 -20.77
CA LYS A 339 6.22 3.83 -20.37
C LYS A 339 5.73 4.65 -21.56
N GLU A 340 6.48 4.69 -22.65
CA GLU A 340 6.06 5.38 -23.86
C GLU A 340 4.82 4.73 -24.50
N PHE A 341 4.79 3.40 -24.53
CA PHE A 341 3.69 2.65 -25.10
C PHE A 341 2.39 2.82 -24.31
N CYS A 342 2.37 2.53 -23.00
CA CYS A 342 1.14 2.66 -22.22
C CYS A 342 0.68 4.13 -22.13
N LYS A 343 1.58 5.13 -22.23
CA LYS A 343 1.18 6.55 -22.39
C LYS A 343 0.41 6.80 -23.69
N LYS A 344 0.88 6.25 -24.82
CA LYS A 344 0.17 6.34 -26.12
C LYS A 344 -1.15 5.56 -26.07
N PHE A 345 -1.14 4.37 -25.48
CA PHE A 345 -2.32 3.52 -25.29
C PHE A 345 -3.40 4.24 -24.47
N ASP A 346 -3.04 4.87 -23.35
CA ASP A 346 -3.96 5.66 -22.54
C ASP A 346 -4.54 6.87 -23.28
N ALA A 347 -3.77 7.52 -24.16
CA ALA A 347 -4.27 8.62 -24.98
C ALA A 347 -5.35 8.15 -25.98
N ILE A 348 -5.16 6.97 -26.59
CA ILE A 348 -6.12 6.36 -27.51
C ILE A 348 -7.38 5.89 -26.76
N ASN A 349 -7.20 5.15 -25.65
CA ASN A 349 -8.31 4.62 -24.86
C ASN A 349 -9.06 5.69 -24.08
N GLY A 350 -8.39 6.75 -23.62
CA GLY A 350 -9.03 7.88 -22.94
C GLY A 350 -10.11 8.54 -23.81
N ASN A 351 -9.90 8.58 -25.12
CA ASN A 351 -10.91 9.07 -26.07
C ASN A 351 -12.11 8.13 -26.15
N MET A 352 -11.91 6.81 -26.09
CA MET A 352 -13.01 5.84 -26.07
C MET A 352 -13.87 5.95 -24.81
N PHE A 353 -13.25 6.12 -23.63
CA PHE A 353 -14.01 6.25 -22.39
C PHE A 353 -14.76 7.59 -22.27
N ARG A 354 -14.24 8.68 -22.85
CA ARG A 354 -14.97 9.96 -22.93
C ARG A 354 -16.20 9.85 -23.84
N GLN A 355 -16.04 9.29 -25.04
CA GLN A 355 -17.13 9.13 -26.00
C GLN A 355 -18.29 8.29 -25.44
N ARG A 356 -18.00 7.30 -24.58
CA ARG A 356 -19.04 6.46 -23.99
C ARG A 356 -19.98 7.24 -23.07
N LYS A 357 -19.48 8.26 -22.34
CA LYS A 357 -20.33 9.08 -21.46
C LYS A 357 -21.28 9.99 -22.25
N GLU A 358 -20.82 10.55 -23.36
CA GLU A 358 -21.63 11.47 -24.19
C GLU A 358 -22.78 10.75 -24.91
N ARG A 359 -22.56 9.50 -25.35
CA ARG A 359 -23.59 8.70 -26.04
C ARG A 359 -24.75 8.30 -25.13
N PHE A 360 -24.49 8.04 -23.84
CA PHE A 360 -25.57 7.71 -22.90
C PHE A 360 -26.28 8.95 -22.34
N SER A 361 -25.65 10.11 -22.32
CA SER A 361 -26.30 11.36 -21.90
C SER A 361 -27.29 11.91 -22.93
N SER A 362 -27.08 11.64 -24.22
CA SER A 362 -27.88 12.26 -25.29
C SER A 362 -29.22 11.58 -25.54
N ASN A 363 -29.40 10.31 -25.15
CA ASN A 363 -30.67 9.60 -25.32
C ASN A 363 -31.61 9.67 -24.11
N SER A 364 -31.13 10.12 -22.93
CA SER A 364 -32.00 10.33 -21.77
C SER A 364 -32.91 11.56 -21.89
N VAL A 365 -32.56 12.53 -22.75
CA VAL A 365 -33.35 13.76 -22.92
C VAL A 365 -34.56 13.56 -23.85
N ARG A 366 -34.59 12.49 -24.66
CA ARG A 366 -35.70 12.25 -25.61
C ARG A 366 -36.81 11.32 -25.12
N ILE A 367 -36.65 10.63 -23.98
CA ILE A 367 -37.70 9.75 -23.46
C ILE A 367 -38.77 10.52 -22.68
N ASP A 368 -38.45 11.70 -22.13
CA ASP A 368 -39.45 12.53 -21.47
C ASP A 368 -40.36 13.29 -22.47
N GLU A 369 -39.91 13.56 -23.70
CA GLU A 369 -40.74 14.18 -24.75
C GLU A 369 -41.79 13.22 -25.36
N ILE A 370 -41.56 11.90 -25.32
CA ILE A 370 -42.52 10.92 -25.87
C ILE A 370 -43.64 10.61 -24.86
N LYS A 371 -43.43 10.84 -23.56
CA LYS A 371 -44.49 10.66 -22.55
C LYS A 371 -45.51 11.80 -22.52
N GLU A 372 -45.18 13.00 -23.01
CA GLU A 372 -46.15 14.10 -23.14
C GLU A 372 -47.04 14.00 -24.39
N GLN A 373 -46.62 13.29 -25.44
CA GLN A 373 -47.44 13.13 -26.65
C GLN A 373 -48.43 11.96 -26.60
N GLN A 374 -48.30 11.02 -25.65
CA GLN A 374 -49.25 9.91 -25.50
C GLN A 374 -50.42 10.16 -24.54
N GLN A 375 -50.52 11.34 -23.90
CA GLN A 375 -51.67 11.65 -23.03
C GLN A 375 -52.86 12.32 -23.74
N HIS A 376 -52.80 12.52 -25.07
CA HIS A 376 -53.87 13.21 -25.81
C HIS A 376 -54.88 12.32 -26.56
N PHE A 377 -54.79 11.00 -26.46
CA PHE A 377 -55.80 10.10 -27.04
C PHE A 377 -56.22 9.03 -26.04
N HIS A 378 -57.14 9.36 -25.14
CA HIS A 378 -58.27 8.51 -24.74
C HIS A 378 -59.16 9.28 -23.75
N ASN A 379 -60.02 10.14 -24.32
CA ASN A 379 -61.22 10.62 -23.67
C ASN A 379 -62.43 10.00 -24.38
N SER A 380 -63.02 8.95 -23.79
CA SER A 380 -64.47 8.74 -23.83
C SER A 380 -64.88 7.56 -22.95
N ASN A 381 -65.66 7.87 -21.91
CA ASN A 381 -66.78 7.09 -21.39
C ASN A 381 -66.54 5.61 -21.06
N ASN A 382 -66.35 5.28 -19.77
CA ASN A 382 -67.43 4.66 -18.97
C ASN A 382 -66.95 4.30 -17.54
N ARG A 383 -67.95 4.22 -16.65
CA ARG A 383 -67.96 3.58 -15.32
C ARG A 383 -67.42 4.35 -14.11
N GLN A 384 -68.40 5.03 -13.53
CA GLN A 384 -68.74 5.08 -12.10
C GLN A 384 -68.40 3.82 -11.27
N PHE A 385 -68.35 4.05 -9.95
CA PHE A 385 -68.25 3.11 -8.81
C PHE A 385 -66.83 2.78 -8.33
N PHE A 386 -66.28 3.61 -7.45
CA PHE A 386 -66.35 3.40 -6.00
C PHE A 386 -65.86 4.65 -5.27
N GLN A 387 -66.77 5.28 -4.52
CA GLN A 387 -66.44 6.20 -3.44
C GLN A 387 -65.89 5.38 -2.27
N GLN A 388 -64.81 5.82 -1.63
CA GLN A 388 -64.82 6.18 -0.21
C GLN A 388 -63.40 6.39 0.35
N LYS A 389 -63.22 7.55 1.00
CA LYS A 389 -62.44 7.75 2.25
C LYS A 389 -60.91 7.57 2.12
N GLN A 390 -60.04 8.51 2.46
CA GLN A 390 -60.12 9.61 3.43
C GLN A 390 -59.22 10.79 3.03
N ASN A 391 -59.63 11.95 3.54
CA ASN A 391 -59.00 13.25 3.50
C ASN A 391 -57.80 13.37 4.46
N ASN A 392 -57.06 14.48 4.25
CA ASN A 392 -56.27 15.24 5.24
C ASN A 392 -54.95 14.59 5.71
N SER A 393 -53.83 15.29 5.83
CA SER A 393 -53.58 16.71 6.04
C SER A 393 -52.07 17.03 5.96
N GLY A 394 -51.73 18.28 5.62
CA GLY A 394 -50.49 18.98 6.01
C GLY A 394 -49.19 18.52 5.34
N GLY A 395 -48.57 19.21 4.39
CA GLY A 395 -48.24 20.63 4.45
C GLY A 395 -47.17 20.92 5.51
N ILE A 396 -45.89 20.67 5.24
CA ILE A 396 -44.78 21.34 5.96
C ILE A 396 -43.66 21.74 4.98
N ARG A 397 -43.53 23.06 4.90
CA ARG A 397 -42.46 23.89 4.35
C ARG A 397 -41.30 23.85 5.36
N HIS A 398 -40.10 23.44 4.97
CA HIS A 398 -38.90 23.67 5.79
C HIS A 398 -37.91 24.58 5.08
N GLN A 399 -37.82 25.78 5.64
CA GLN A 399 -36.85 26.82 5.36
C GLN A 399 -35.48 26.46 5.97
N ASN A 400 -34.46 26.90 5.25
CA ASN A 400 -33.12 27.24 5.73
C ASN A 400 -33.13 27.87 7.12
N ARG A 401 -32.30 27.36 8.02
CA ARG A 401 -31.87 28.09 9.22
C ARG A 401 -30.42 27.76 9.59
N ASN A 402 -29.56 28.72 9.29
CA ASN A 402 -28.27 28.93 9.96
C ASN A 402 -28.51 29.07 11.47
N GLN A 403 -27.75 28.33 12.29
CA GLN A 403 -27.47 28.74 13.66
C GLN A 403 -26.04 28.39 14.05
N ASP A 404 -25.35 29.44 14.49
CA ASP A 404 -24.11 29.46 15.24
C ASP A 404 -24.17 28.58 16.49
N LYS A 405 -23.10 27.82 16.73
CA LYS A 405 -22.86 27.12 17.99
C LYS A 405 -21.96 27.96 18.91
N PRO A 406 -22.36 28.21 20.17
CA PRO A 406 -21.46 28.80 21.16
C PRO A 406 -20.44 27.78 21.68
N LYS A 407 -19.22 28.27 21.91
CA LYS A 407 -18.11 27.59 22.59
C LYS A 407 -18.52 27.23 24.02
N GLN A 408 -18.45 25.95 24.37
CA GLN A 408 -18.42 25.51 25.77
C GLN A 408 -16.97 25.24 26.17
N GLU A 409 -16.53 26.06 27.11
CA GLU A 409 -15.25 26.06 27.79
C GLU A 409 -15.26 24.93 28.83
N THR A 410 -14.56 23.84 28.54
CA THR A 410 -14.43 22.71 29.45
C THR A 410 -13.31 22.99 30.44
N GLN A 411 -13.68 23.39 31.66
CA GLN A 411 -12.79 23.48 32.81
C GLN A 411 -12.18 22.10 33.10
N LYS A 412 -10.84 22.03 33.10
CA LYS A 412 -10.08 20.87 33.58
C LYS A 412 -10.05 20.89 35.12
N PRO A 413 -10.38 19.79 35.80
CA PRO A 413 -10.12 19.68 37.24
C PRO A 413 -8.62 19.48 37.50
N LEU A 414 -8.07 20.29 38.42
CA LEU A 414 -6.76 20.08 39.01
C LEU A 414 -6.71 18.69 39.68
N MET A 415 -5.74 17.87 39.28
CA MET A 415 -5.37 16.68 40.04
C MET A 415 -4.35 17.04 41.14
N PRO A 416 -4.51 16.47 42.35
CA PRO A 416 -3.58 16.67 43.45
C PRO A 416 -2.26 15.94 43.20
N MET A 417 -1.16 16.66 43.46
CA MET A 417 0.20 16.14 43.53
C MET A 417 0.32 15.16 44.70
N PHE A 418 0.59 13.89 44.40
CA PHE A 418 1.07 12.92 45.39
C PHE A 418 2.60 12.99 45.47
N PRO A 419 3.19 13.18 46.66
CA PRO A 419 4.63 13.06 46.85
C PRO A 419 5.02 11.57 46.91
N TYR A 420 5.88 11.12 46.00
CA TYR A 420 6.55 9.83 46.14
C TYR A 420 7.65 9.94 47.19
N THR A 421 7.41 9.36 48.36
CA THR A 421 8.44 9.09 49.36
C THR A 421 9.29 7.91 48.91
N CYS A 422 10.59 8.13 48.72
CA CYS A 422 11.58 7.07 48.58
C CYS A 422 11.76 6.33 49.91
N SER A 423 11.41 5.05 49.97
CA SER A 423 11.82 4.15 51.04
C SER A 423 13.13 3.46 50.63
N LEU A 424 14.21 3.82 51.32
CA LEU A 424 15.48 3.12 51.36
C LEU A 424 15.27 1.70 51.93
N LEU A 425 15.63 0.67 51.17
CA LEU A 425 15.89 -0.67 51.68
C LEU A 425 17.39 -0.94 51.50
N SER A 426 18.13 -0.64 52.56
CA SER A 426 19.48 -1.15 52.81
C SER A 426 19.43 -2.66 52.96
N HIS A 427 20.06 -3.40 52.05
CA HIS A 427 20.52 -4.76 52.33
C HIS A 427 22.03 -4.72 52.55
N SER A 428 22.40 -5.17 53.74
CA SER A 428 23.77 -5.35 54.19
C SER A 428 24.53 -6.36 53.34
N LEU A 429 25.80 -6.06 53.07
CA LEU A 429 26.89 -7.02 52.94
C LEU A 429 28.11 -6.43 53.65
#